data_AF-A0A0L6JQJ4-F1
#
_entry.id   AF-A0A0L6JQJ4-F1
#
_cell.length_a   1.000
_cell.length_b   1.000
_cell.length_c   1.000
_cell.angle_alpha   90.00
_cell.angle_beta   90.00
_cell.angle_gamma   90.00
#
_symmetry.space_group_name_H-M   'P 1'
#
loop_
_entity.id
_entity.type
_entity.pdbx_description
1 polymer ?
#
loop_
_entity_poly.entity_id
_entity_poly.type
_entity_poly.pdbx_seq_one_letter_code
_entity_poly.pdbx_strand_id
1 'polypeptide(L)'
;MNLSPSIINQQINEATEFKEFLTMPVKSEIDIPLELVKRVKIWLSDGVVHASALSSFIDPAETILSDDILRFKESFNKLLTKASDIEMMLMKVSLDDGALEFLSEETVKLMEMFICFLEKVKKLRMSCKILGSGTLSPLIPDHFIREHRYFIDKVKTVKVM
;
A
#
# COMPACT_ATOMS: atom_id res chain seq x y z
N MET A 1 16.55 -12.15 -11.23
CA MET A 1 15.49 -11.81 -10.27
C MET A 1 14.40 -12.85 -10.41
N ASN A 2 14.03 -13.53 -9.32
CA ASN A 2 12.92 -14.48 -9.30
C ASN A 2 11.76 -13.83 -8.53
N LEU A 3 10.94 -13.03 -9.23
CA LEU A 3 9.74 -12.41 -8.65
C LEU A 3 8.55 -13.36 -8.80
N SER A 4 7.68 -13.40 -7.79
CA SER A 4 6.45 -14.18 -7.87
C SER A 4 5.42 -13.50 -8.80
N PRO A 5 4.47 -14.25 -9.38
CA PRO A 5 3.41 -13.67 -10.22
C PRO A 5 2.64 -12.54 -9.53
N SER A 6 2.41 -12.61 -8.22
CA SER A 6 1.72 -11.56 -7.46
C SER A 6 2.50 -10.24 -7.41
N ILE A 7 3.83 -10.30 -7.30
CA ILE A 7 4.67 -9.09 -7.33
C ILE A 7 4.64 -8.46 -8.72
N ILE A 8 4.73 -9.28 -9.77
CA ILE A 8 4.63 -8.81 -11.16
C ILE A 8 3.24 -8.18 -11.41
N ASN A 9 2.18 -8.81 -10.93
CA ASN A 9 0.82 -8.26 -11.05
C ASN A 9 0.70 -6.90 -10.37
N GLN A 10 1.35 -6.70 -9.22
CA GLN A 10 1.34 -5.43 -8.53
C GLN A 10 2.02 -4.31 -9.34
N GLN A 11 3.17 -4.60 -9.95
CA GLN A 11 3.83 -3.67 -10.87
C GLN A 11 2.95 -3.31 -12.08
N ILE A 12 2.14 -4.25 -12.56
CA ILE A 12 1.16 -3.98 -13.63
C ILE A 12 0.04 -3.06 -13.13
N ASN A 13 -0.43 -3.24 -11.89
CA ASN A 13 -1.43 -2.36 -11.28
C ASN A 13 -0.89 -0.92 -11.16
N GLU A 14 0.35 -0.75 -10.69
CA GLU A 14 1.04 0.56 -10.61
C GLU A 14 1.15 1.22 -12.00
N ALA A 15 1.59 0.47 -13.01
CA ALA A 15 1.69 0.97 -14.38
C ALA A 15 0.33 1.34 -14.98
N THR A 16 -0.72 0.62 -14.59
CA THR A 16 -2.09 0.90 -15.03
C THR A 16 -2.62 2.18 -14.39
N GLU A 17 -2.39 2.39 -13.08
CA GLU A 17 -2.72 3.65 -12.39
C GLU A 17 -2.03 4.84 -13.06
N PHE A 18 -0.75 4.70 -13.38
CA PHE A 18 -0.01 5.76 -14.06
C PHE A 18 -0.56 6.05 -15.46
N LYS A 19 -0.95 5.01 -16.21
CA LYS A 19 -1.59 5.18 -17.52
C LYS A 19 -2.94 5.90 -17.40
N GLU A 20 -3.75 5.57 -16.41
CA GLU A 20 -5.02 6.26 -16.15
C GLU A 20 -4.80 7.74 -15.83
N PHE A 21 -3.83 8.05 -14.97
CA PHE A 21 -3.42 9.43 -14.68
C PHE A 21 -3.05 10.22 -15.95
N LEU A 22 -2.31 9.61 -16.89
CA LEU A 22 -1.92 10.24 -18.14
C LEU A 22 -3.07 10.43 -19.14
N THR A 23 -4.14 9.63 -19.03
CA THR A 23 -5.22 9.58 -20.02
C THR A 23 -6.52 10.22 -19.53
N MET A 24 -6.55 10.69 -18.28
CA MET A 24 -7.74 11.25 -17.66
C MET A 24 -8.18 12.57 -18.35
N PRO A 25 -9.44 12.68 -18.82
CA PRO A 25 -9.93 13.89 -19.47
C PRO A 25 -10.07 15.05 -18.47
N VAL A 26 -9.81 16.28 -18.91
CA VAL A 26 -9.90 17.51 -18.08
C VAL A 26 -11.32 17.79 -17.53
N LYS A 27 -12.37 17.15 -18.08
CA LYS A 27 -13.79 17.36 -17.71
C LYS A 27 -14.56 16.07 -17.40
N SER A 28 -13.94 15.10 -16.75
CA SER A 28 -14.70 13.95 -16.23
C SER A 28 -15.54 14.35 -15.02
N GLU A 29 -16.85 14.09 -15.06
CA GLU A 29 -17.67 14.04 -13.85
C GLU A 29 -17.23 12.79 -13.06
N ILE A 30 -16.45 13.00 -12.00
CA ILE A 30 -15.91 11.93 -11.16
C ILE A 30 -16.76 11.86 -9.88
N ASP A 31 -17.29 10.69 -9.59
CA ASP A 31 -17.81 10.34 -8.27
C ASP A 31 -16.62 10.25 -7.29
N ILE A 32 -16.38 11.34 -6.56
CA ILE A 32 -15.19 11.51 -5.71
C ILE A 32 -15.12 10.41 -4.63
N PRO A 33 -16.19 10.11 -3.87
CA PRO A 33 -16.16 9.01 -2.90
C PRO A 33 -15.83 7.66 -3.52
N LEU A 34 -16.46 7.30 -4.64
CA LEU A 34 -16.23 6.01 -5.28
C LEU A 34 -14.82 5.90 -5.86
N GLU A 35 -14.28 6.97 -6.41
CA GLU A 35 -12.91 7.00 -6.92
C GLU A 35 -11.88 6.91 -5.78
N LEU A 36 -12.12 7.62 -4.67
CA LEU A 36 -11.23 7.56 -3.52
C LEU A 36 -11.17 6.16 -2.92
N VAL A 37 -12.31 5.48 -2.71
CA VAL A 37 -12.30 4.13 -2.13
C VAL A 37 -11.59 3.12 -3.05
N LYS A 38 -11.78 3.22 -4.38
CA LYS A 38 -11.05 2.39 -5.36
C LYS A 38 -9.54 2.59 -5.25
N ARG A 39 -9.11 3.86 -5.18
CA ARG A 39 -7.70 4.20 -5.02
C ARG A 39 -7.15 3.70 -3.68
N VAL A 40 -7.87 3.89 -2.58
CA VAL A 40 -7.50 3.33 -1.26
C VAL A 40 -7.30 1.81 -1.34
N LYS A 41 -8.19 1.08 -2.02
CA LYS A 41 -8.06 -0.38 -2.20
C LYS A 41 -6.80 -0.79 -2.96
N ILE A 42 -6.46 -0.09 -4.06
CA ILE A 42 -5.25 -0.38 -4.84
C ILE A 42 -4.01 -0.29 -3.94
N TRP A 43 -3.91 0.78 -3.17
CA TRP A 43 -2.74 1.05 -2.33
C TRP A 43 -2.71 0.23 -1.01
N LEU A 44 -3.86 -0.22 -0.52
CA LEU A 44 -3.92 -1.24 0.53
C LEU A 44 -3.44 -2.60 0.02
N SER A 45 -3.87 -3.01 -1.18
CA SER A 45 -3.38 -4.23 -1.86
C SER A 45 -1.87 -4.18 -2.10
N ASP A 46 -1.36 -3.01 -2.50
CA ASP A 46 0.07 -2.72 -2.64
C ASP A 46 0.83 -2.99 -1.33
N GLY A 47 0.37 -2.42 -0.21
CA GLY A 47 0.94 -2.68 1.13
C GLY A 47 0.94 -4.17 1.53
N VAL A 48 -0.11 -4.93 1.17
CA VAL A 48 -0.16 -6.40 1.38
C VAL A 48 0.95 -7.10 0.60
N VAL A 49 1.14 -6.72 -0.67
CA VAL A 49 2.18 -7.31 -1.53
C VAL A 49 3.57 -6.90 -1.08
N HIS A 50 3.79 -5.65 -0.70
CA HIS A 50 5.07 -5.16 -0.15
C HIS A 50 5.46 -5.92 1.11
N ALA A 51 4.54 -6.07 2.07
CA ALA A 51 4.81 -6.85 3.28
C ALA A 51 5.07 -8.33 2.95
N SER A 52 4.30 -8.92 2.03
CA SER A 52 4.51 -10.33 1.62
C SER A 52 5.86 -10.53 0.92
N ALA A 53 6.23 -9.63 0.01
CA ALA A 53 7.50 -9.66 -0.70
C ALA A 53 8.66 -9.50 0.30
N LEU A 54 8.57 -8.53 1.20
CA LEU A 54 9.62 -8.29 2.21
C LEU A 54 9.82 -9.50 3.13
N SER A 55 8.74 -10.13 3.59
CA SER A 55 8.80 -11.37 4.38
C SER A 55 9.46 -12.51 3.60
N SER A 56 9.17 -12.64 2.30
CA SER A 56 9.79 -13.68 1.45
C SER A 56 11.27 -13.45 1.17
N PHE A 57 11.77 -12.22 1.34
CA PHE A 57 13.16 -11.87 1.05
C PHE A 57 14.07 -11.94 2.27
N ILE A 58 13.51 -12.02 3.47
CA ILE A 58 14.24 -12.10 4.73
C ILE A 58 14.64 -13.55 5.03
N ASP A 59 15.80 -13.71 5.68
CA ASP A 59 16.29 -15.03 6.05
C ASP A 59 15.40 -15.66 7.14
N PRO A 60 15.12 -16.98 7.09
CA PRO A 60 14.33 -17.65 8.12
C PRO A 60 14.84 -17.49 9.56
N ALA A 61 16.12 -17.15 9.77
CA ALA A 61 16.67 -16.86 11.10
C ALA A 61 16.15 -15.55 11.71
N GLU A 62 15.65 -14.62 10.91
CA GLU A 62 15.17 -13.29 11.34
C GLU A 62 13.70 -13.33 11.77
N THR A 63 13.34 -14.27 12.64
CA THR A 63 11.94 -14.58 12.99
C THR A 63 11.19 -13.38 13.55
N ILE A 64 11.81 -12.60 14.46
CA ILE A 64 11.20 -11.39 15.05
C ILE A 64 10.86 -10.36 13.97
N LEU A 65 11.76 -10.16 13.01
CA LEU A 65 11.56 -9.20 11.93
C LEU A 65 10.48 -9.70 10.96
N SER A 66 10.45 -11.00 10.67
CA SER A 66 9.38 -11.61 9.87
C SER A 66 8.01 -11.44 10.53
N ASP A 67 7.90 -11.65 11.84
CA ASP A 67 6.66 -11.46 12.60
C ASP A 67 6.18 -10.01 12.56
N ASP A 68 7.10 -9.03 12.68
CA ASP A 68 6.78 -7.61 12.50
C ASP A 68 6.15 -7.34 11.13
N ILE A 69 6.72 -7.91 10.07
CA ILE A 69 6.25 -7.72 8.69
C ILE A 69 4.88 -8.35 8.48
N LEU A 70 4.67 -9.56 9.00
CA LEU A 70 3.39 -10.26 8.88
C LEU A 70 2.27 -9.52 9.62
N ARG A 71 2.57 -8.85 10.75
CA ARG A 71 1.60 -7.96 11.40
C ARG A 71 1.18 -6.77 10.53
N PHE A 72 2.10 -6.17 9.77
CA PHE A 72 1.75 -5.14 8.80
C PHE A 72 0.86 -5.70 7.69
N LYS A 73 1.22 -6.86 7.13
CA LYS A 73 0.41 -7.56 6.12
C LYS A 73 -1.02 -7.79 6.60
N GLU A 74 -1.19 -8.30 7.81
CA GLU A 74 -2.51 -8.51 8.42
C GLU A 74 -3.29 -7.20 8.59
N SER A 75 -2.63 -6.14 9.01
CA SER A 75 -3.25 -4.82 9.18
C SER A 75 -3.72 -4.25 7.83
N PHE A 76 -2.91 -4.36 6.78
CA PHE A 76 -3.31 -3.98 5.42
C PHE A 76 -4.50 -4.80 4.92
N ASN A 77 -4.50 -6.12 5.15
CA ASN A 77 -5.63 -6.98 4.77
C ASN A 77 -6.93 -6.58 5.48
N LYS A 78 -6.87 -6.26 6.79
CA LYS A 78 -8.05 -5.80 7.54
C LYS A 78 -8.64 -4.52 6.97
N LEU A 79 -7.79 -3.54 6.65
CA LEU A 79 -8.25 -2.31 6.00
C LEU A 79 -8.75 -2.56 4.57
N LEU A 80 -8.14 -3.49 3.82
CA LEU A 80 -8.59 -3.84 2.47
C LEU A 80 -9.99 -4.47 2.48
N THR A 81 -10.29 -5.31 3.47
CA THR A 81 -11.64 -5.84 3.70
C THR A 81 -12.60 -4.69 4.00
N LYS A 82 -12.27 -3.81 4.95
CA LYS A 82 -13.10 -2.64 5.29
C LYS A 82 -13.37 -1.75 4.07
N ALA A 83 -12.35 -1.50 3.23
CA ALA A 83 -12.48 -0.69 2.02
C ALA A 83 -13.41 -1.33 0.99
N SER A 84 -13.38 -2.66 0.85
CA SER A 84 -14.28 -3.40 -0.04
C SER A 84 -15.74 -3.30 0.40
N ASP A 85 -15.99 -3.36 1.71
CA ASP A 85 -17.34 -3.19 2.26
C ASP A 85 -17.86 -1.75 2.07
N ILE A 86 -17.02 -0.73 2.33
CA ILE A 86 -17.38 0.68 2.12
C ILE A 86 -17.68 0.95 0.64
N GLU A 87 -16.87 0.46 -0.29
CA GLU A 87 -17.14 0.59 -1.73
C GLU A 87 -18.50 0.00 -2.10
N MET A 88 -18.80 -1.20 -1.61
CA MET A 88 -20.10 -1.83 -1.85
C MET A 88 -21.26 -1.01 -1.26
N MET A 89 -21.08 -0.40 -0.08
CA MET A 89 -22.09 0.45 0.54
C MET A 89 -22.31 1.75 -0.24
N LEU A 90 -21.23 2.42 -0.68
CA LEU A 90 -21.31 3.61 -1.53
C LEU A 90 -22.11 3.34 -2.82
N MET A 91 -21.89 2.18 -3.45
CA MET A 91 -22.61 1.79 -4.67
C MET A 91 -24.08 1.43 -4.46
N LYS A 92 -24.49 1.02 -3.25
CA LYS A 92 -25.81 0.39 -3.02
C LYS A 92 -26.76 1.16 -2.12
N VAL A 93 -26.25 1.90 -1.12
CA VAL A 93 -27.10 2.44 -0.03
C VAL A 93 -26.89 3.94 0.24
N SER A 94 -26.33 4.71 -0.70
CA SER A 94 -26.09 6.16 -0.54
C SER A 94 -25.47 6.49 0.82
N LEU A 95 -24.31 5.87 1.09
CA LEU A 95 -23.57 6.06 2.33
C LEU A 95 -23.02 7.49 2.39
N ASP A 96 -23.13 8.11 3.57
CA ASP A 96 -22.41 9.35 3.87
C ASP A 96 -20.89 9.10 3.93
N ASP A 97 -20.10 10.12 3.67
CA ASP A 97 -18.70 9.94 3.33
C ASP A 97 -17.76 9.87 4.55
N GLY A 98 -18.24 10.15 5.76
CA GLY A 98 -17.44 10.10 6.99
C GLY A 98 -16.81 8.72 7.30
N ALA A 99 -17.45 7.61 6.87
CA ALA A 99 -16.85 6.28 7.00
C ALA A 99 -15.62 6.10 6.07
N LEU A 100 -15.66 6.72 4.89
CA LEU A 100 -14.57 6.75 3.92
C LEU A 100 -13.45 7.70 4.37
N GLU A 101 -13.80 8.85 4.95
CA GLU A 101 -12.83 9.75 5.57
C GLU A 101 -12.03 9.01 6.65
N PHE A 102 -12.72 8.36 7.59
CA PHE A 102 -12.06 7.63 8.67
C PHE A 102 -11.23 6.43 8.16
N LEU A 103 -11.71 5.70 7.14
CA LEU A 103 -10.90 4.67 6.47
C LEU A 103 -9.61 5.25 5.88
N SER A 104 -9.69 6.44 5.29
CA SER A 104 -8.54 7.12 4.68
C SER A 104 -7.52 7.52 5.75
N GLU A 105 -7.97 8.04 6.89
CA GLU A 105 -7.11 8.36 8.04
C GLU A 105 -6.41 7.10 8.59
N GLU A 106 -7.14 6.01 8.78
CA GLU A 106 -6.58 4.74 9.25
C GLU A 106 -5.53 4.20 8.27
N THR A 107 -5.79 4.33 6.96
CA THR A 107 -4.88 3.90 5.91
C THR A 107 -3.60 4.73 5.92
N VAL A 108 -3.71 6.06 5.98
CA VAL A 108 -2.56 6.97 6.06
C VAL A 108 -1.72 6.65 7.28
N LYS A 109 -2.34 6.47 8.45
CA LYS A 109 -1.63 6.13 9.69
C LYS A 109 -0.88 4.81 9.59
N LEU A 110 -1.52 3.76 9.04
CA LEU A 110 -0.86 2.47 8.84
C LEU A 110 0.35 2.59 7.89
N MET A 111 0.21 3.35 6.81
CA MET A 111 1.31 3.57 5.86
C MET A 111 2.45 4.38 6.46
N GLU A 112 2.19 5.40 7.27
CA GLU A 112 3.23 6.16 7.99
C GLU A 112 4.01 5.25 8.96
N MET A 113 3.32 4.36 9.68
CA MET A 113 3.95 3.34 10.52
C MET A 113 4.80 2.38 9.69
N PHE A 114 4.29 1.93 8.54
CA PHE A 114 5.00 1.00 7.67
C PHE A 114 6.24 1.66 7.01
N ILE A 115 6.16 2.92 6.60
CA ILE A 115 7.31 3.71 6.12
C ILE A 115 8.40 3.75 7.19
N CYS A 116 8.05 4.05 8.45
CA CYS A 116 9.04 4.07 9.54
C CYS A 116 9.70 2.69 9.71
N PHE A 117 8.94 1.61 9.59
CA PHE A 117 9.45 0.26 9.61
C PHE A 117 10.38 -0.04 8.43
N LEU A 118 9.99 0.34 7.21
CA LEU A 118 10.82 0.17 6.01
C LEU A 118 12.13 0.96 6.09
N GLU A 119 12.13 2.17 6.64
CA GLU A 119 13.34 2.96 6.89
C GLU A 119 14.29 2.24 7.87
N LYS A 120 13.74 1.59 8.91
CA LYS A 120 14.51 0.73 9.82
C LYS A 120 15.14 -0.43 9.06
N VAL A 121 14.35 -1.17 8.26
CA VAL A 121 14.83 -2.31 7.47
C VAL A 121 15.92 -1.88 6.49
N LYS A 122 15.72 -0.78 5.77
CA LYS A 122 16.70 -0.17 4.85
C LYS A 122 18.02 0.11 5.55
N LYS A 123 17.99 0.81 6.70
CA LYS A 123 19.19 1.13 7.49
C LYS A 123 19.91 -0.12 7.97
N LEU A 124 19.18 -1.09 8.51
CA LEU A 124 19.75 -2.35 8.97
C LEU A 124 20.43 -3.10 7.82
N ARG A 125 19.76 -3.17 6.65
CA ARG A 125 20.31 -3.83 5.46
C ARG A 125 21.55 -3.13 4.92
N MET A 126 21.56 -1.79 4.84
CA MET A 126 22.74 -1.01 4.44
C MET A 126 23.94 -1.24 5.37
N SER A 127 23.68 -1.46 6.67
CA SER A 127 24.71 -1.76 7.66
C SER A 127 25.03 -3.25 7.80
N CYS A 128 24.51 -4.10 6.91
CA CYS A 128 24.68 -5.56 6.93
C CYS A 128 24.28 -6.21 8.28
N LYS A 129 23.31 -5.62 9.00
CA LYS A 129 22.84 -6.09 10.33
C LYS A 129 21.68 -7.06 10.29
N ILE A 130 21.05 -7.25 9.13
CA ILE A 130 19.98 -8.23 8.93
C ILE A 130 20.30 -9.12 7.75
N LEU A 131 19.89 -10.38 7.87
CA LEU A 131 20.05 -11.42 6.88
C LEU A 131 18.84 -11.45 5.92
N GLY A 132 19.12 -11.81 4.67
CA GLY A 132 18.10 -11.92 3.64
C GLY A 132 18.71 -12.30 2.31
N SER A 133 17.84 -12.68 1.38
CA SER A 133 18.19 -13.01 0.01
C SER A 133 18.91 -11.83 -0.69
N GLY A 134 19.60 -12.13 -1.79
CA GLY A 134 20.21 -11.09 -2.64
C GLY A 134 19.20 -10.08 -3.20
N THR A 135 17.91 -10.45 -3.27
CA THR A 135 16.81 -9.56 -3.69
C THR A 135 16.55 -8.46 -2.66
N LEU A 136 16.79 -8.72 -1.36
CA LEU A 136 16.67 -7.71 -0.30
C LEU A 136 17.83 -6.70 -0.37
N SER A 137 17.91 -5.93 -1.45
CA SER A 137 18.81 -4.78 -1.52
C SER A 137 18.17 -3.58 -0.81
N PRO A 138 18.95 -2.58 -0.34
CA PRO A 138 18.40 -1.35 0.22
C PRO A 138 17.46 -0.57 -0.73
N LEU A 139 17.51 -0.85 -2.04
CA LEU A 139 16.64 -0.21 -3.03
C LEU A 139 15.19 -0.71 -2.96
N ILE A 140 14.95 -1.95 -2.51
CA ILE A 140 13.60 -2.50 -2.37
C ILE A 140 12.78 -1.75 -1.29
N PRO A 141 13.24 -1.63 -0.02
CA PRO A 141 12.50 -0.84 0.95
C PRO A 141 12.45 0.65 0.57
N ASP A 142 13.47 1.19 -0.10
CA ASP A 142 13.41 2.57 -0.62
C ASP A 142 12.29 2.80 -1.64
N HIS A 143 12.12 1.87 -2.58
CA HIS A 143 11.04 1.86 -3.56
C HIS A 143 9.67 1.84 -2.87
N PHE A 144 9.44 0.88 -1.97
CA PHE A 144 8.19 0.77 -1.23
C PHE A 144 7.88 2.05 -0.43
N ILE A 145 8.89 2.67 0.20
CA ILE A 145 8.73 3.95 0.91
C ILE A 145 8.22 5.04 -0.02
N ARG A 146 8.77 5.16 -1.23
CA ARG A 146 8.38 6.20 -2.19
C ARG A 146 6.95 6.00 -2.69
N GLU A 147 6.53 4.75 -2.93
CA GLU A 147 5.14 4.42 -3.25
C GLU A 147 4.18 4.83 -2.13
N HIS A 148 4.46 4.43 -0.88
CA HIS A 148 3.58 4.78 0.24
C HIS A 148 3.50 6.29 0.47
N ARG A 149 4.62 7.02 0.30
CA ARG A 149 4.62 8.50 0.36
C ARG A 149 3.78 9.12 -0.76
N TYR A 150 3.91 8.61 -1.99
CA TYR A 150 3.10 9.07 -3.12
C TYR A 150 1.61 8.95 -2.82
N PHE A 151 1.16 7.79 -2.31
CA PHE A 151 -0.25 7.61 -1.97
C PHE A 151 -0.73 8.54 -0.86
N ILE A 152 0.05 8.68 0.23
CA ILE A 152 -0.28 9.59 1.33
C ILE A 152 -0.48 11.02 0.81
N ASP A 153 0.42 11.50 -0.05
CA ASP A 153 0.32 12.83 -0.65
C ASP A 153 -0.93 12.95 -1.52
N LYS A 154 -1.27 11.92 -2.31
CA LYS A 154 -2.49 11.91 -3.13
C LYS A 154 -3.76 11.95 -2.29
N VAL A 155 -3.89 11.11 -1.26
CA VAL A 155 -5.08 11.08 -0.40
C VAL A 155 -5.27 12.42 0.31
N LYS A 156 -4.19 13.03 0.83
CA LYS A 156 -4.26 14.34 1.50
C LYS A 156 -4.73 15.48 0.59
N THR A 157 -4.61 15.33 -0.74
CA THR A 157 -5.12 16.32 -1.70
C THR A 157 -6.59 16.14 -2.07
N VAL A 158 -7.20 14.99 -1.77
CA VAL A 158 -8.61 14.74 -2.00
C VAL A 158 -9.41 15.24 -0.81
N LYS A 159 -10.34 16.17 -1.04
CA LYS A 159 -11.33 16.58 -0.03
C LYS A 159 -12.65 15.90 -0.34
N VAL A 160 -13.12 15.14 0.62
CA VAL A 160 -14.44 14.52 0.69
C VAL A 160 -15.28 15.49 1.55
N MET A 161 -16.52 15.81 1.14
CA MET A 161 -17.13 17.14 1.37
C MET A 161 -18.26 17.13 2.40
#